data_AF-A0AAD6ANK2-F1
#
_entry.id   AF-A0AAD6ANK2-F1
#
_cell.length_a   1.000
_cell.length_b   1.000
_cell.length_c   1.000
_cell.angle_alpha   90.00
_cell.angle_beta   90.00
_cell.angle_gamma   90.00
#
_symmetry.space_group_name_H-M   'P 1'
#
loop_
_entity.id
_entity.type
_entity.pdbx_description
1 polymer ?
#
loop_
_entity_poly.entity_id
_entity_poly.type
_entity_poly.pdbx_seq_one_letter_code
_entity_poly.pdbx_strand_id
1 'polypeptide(L)'
;MKRTLLFVLTLSEPGPTKYILVRTLMTWHEAMAFCRSKYTDLVSVRNLSENNQISSLLSGNTWIGLHRKTWPYWSDKSPNIFTKWATGHPHEARFKLKFQSEADLNDPAVQQQILEQLHAKLEKHGVSDFKLRWTQTDGLTFHKETKTKE
;
A
#
# COMPACT_ATOMS: atom_id res chain seq x y z
N MET A 1 -2.01 -4.96 -16.82
CA MET A 1 -3.35 -4.37 -16.99
C MET A 1 -3.19 -2.90 -17.39
N LYS A 2 -3.78 -2.48 -18.51
CA LYS A 2 -3.87 -1.07 -18.89
C LYS A 2 -5.13 -0.47 -18.23
N ARG A 3 -5.05 0.74 -17.69
CA ARG A 3 -6.18 1.45 -17.08
C ARG A 3 -6.19 2.90 -17.57
N THR A 4 -7.31 3.59 -17.41
CA THR A 4 -7.44 5.01 -17.70
C THR A 4 -6.53 5.83 -16.78
N LEU A 5 -5.72 6.68 -17.40
CA LEU A 5 -4.77 7.67 -16.86
C LEU A 5 -5.50 8.83 -16.15
N LEU A 6 -4.86 9.81 -15.50
CA LEU A 6 -3.60 10.00 -14.78
C LEU A 6 -3.63 11.44 -14.30
N PHE A 7 -3.17 11.70 -13.09
CA PHE A 7 -3.15 13.04 -12.52
C PHE A 7 -1.76 13.64 -12.48
N VAL A 8 -1.66 14.89 -12.89
CA VAL A 8 -0.44 15.70 -12.80
C VAL A 8 -0.65 16.79 -11.76
N LEU A 9 0.32 16.97 -10.86
CA LEU A 9 0.45 18.12 -9.98
C LEU A 9 1.33 19.19 -10.67
N THR A 10 0.77 20.32 -11.11
CA THR A 10 1.60 21.49 -11.40
C THR A 10 1.60 22.39 -10.17
N LEU A 11 2.73 22.43 -9.46
CA LEU A 11 3.02 23.50 -8.50
C LEU A 11 3.43 24.72 -9.33
N SER A 12 2.50 25.63 -9.62
CA SER A 12 2.94 26.97 -10.05
C SER A 12 3.33 27.71 -8.77
N GLU A 13 4.57 28.16 -8.64
CA GLU A 13 4.91 29.15 -7.63
C GLU A 13 4.70 30.55 -8.25
N PRO A 14 3.90 31.46 -7.66
CA PRO A 14 3.07 31.32 -6.46
C PRO A 14 1.59 31.18 -6.86
N GLY A 15 1.05 29.96 -6.88
CA GLY A 15 -0.32 29.70 -7.25
C GLY A 15 -0.86 28.39 -6.69
N PRO A 16 -2.19 28.23 -6.62
CA PRO A 16 -2.82 27.04 -6.09
C PRO A 16 -2.41 25.81 -6.88
N THR A 17 -2.21 24.70 -6.18
CA THR A 17 -1.95 23.39 -6.78
C THR A 17 -3.01 23.07 -7.83
N LYS A 18 -2.58 22.88 -9.09
CA LYS A 18 -3.48 22.55 -10.19
C LYS A 18 -3.34 21.08 -10.56
N TYR A 19 -4.48 20.39 -10.63
CA TYR A 19 -4.58 18.99 -11.02
C TYR A 19 -5.06 18.89 -12.47
N ILE A 20 -4.35 18.12 -13.30
CA ILE A 20 -4.73 17.88 -14.70
C ILE A 20 -5.09 16.40 -14.85
N LEU A 21 -6.29 16.13 -15.37
CA LEU A 21 -6.76 14.78 -15.71
C LEU A 21 -6.51 14.48 -17.19
N VAL A 22 -5.70 13.46 -17.47
CA VAL A 22 -5.41 13.00 -18.84
C VAL A 22 -6.20 11.72 -19.14
N ARG A 23 -7.12 11.76 -20.10
CA ARG A 23 -8.01 10.63 -20.43
C ARG A 23 -7.44 9.70 -21.52
N THR A 24 -6.25 9.16 -21.31
CA THR A 24 -5.66 8.16 -22.22
C THR A 24 -5.50 6.81 -21.49
N LEU A 25 -5.37 5.69 -22.18
CA LEU A 25 -5.15 4.38 -21.53
C LEU A 25 -3.65 4.05 -21.50
N MET A 26 -3.07 3.91 -20.31
CA MET A 26 -1.65 3.55 -20.15
C MET A 26 -1.43 2.64 -18.93
N THR A 27 -0.28 1.98 -18.91
CA THR A 27 0.30 1.37 -17.71
C THR A 27 0.82 2.44 -16.76
N TRP A 28 0.99 2.10 -15.48
CA TRP A 28 1.52 3.04 -14.48
C TRP A 28 2.88 3.65 -14.88
N HIS A 29 3.77 2.86 -15.50
CA HIS A 29 5.10 3.33 -15.90
C HIS A 29 5.04 4.28 -17.11
N GLU A 30 4.27 3.94 -18.15
CA GLU A 30 4.02 4.82 -19.30
C GLU A 30 3.43 6.15 -18.84
N ALA A 31 2.51 6.07 -17.88
CA ALA A 31 1.86 7.21 -17.29
C ALA A 31 2.82 8.14 -16.54
N MET A 32 3.63 7.59 -15.63
CA MET A 32 4.68 8.32 -14.94
C MET A 32 5.65 9.00 -15.92
N ALA A 33 6.09 8.26 -16.95
CA ALA A 33 6.98 8.80 -17.98
C ALA A 33 6.32 9.95 -18.77
N PHE A 34 5.03 9.80 -19.11
CA PHE A 34 4.26 10.85 -19.78
C PHE A 34 4.14 12.11 -18.91
N CYS A 35 3.80 11.96 -17.61
CA CYS A 35 3.76 13.07 -16.66
C CYS A 35 5.09 13.80 -16.60
N ARG A 36 6.21 13.08 -16.47
CA ARG A 36 7.55 13.68 -16.38
C ARG A 36 8.02 14.34 -17.68
N SER A 37 7.53 13.86 -18.83
CA SER A 37 7.87 14.43 -20.13
C SER A 37 7.09 15.70 -20.46
N LYS A 38 5.83 15.79 -20.02
CA LYS A 38 4.91 16.89 -20.37
C LYS A 38 4.62 17.85 -19.22
N TYR A 39 4.89 17.43 -18.00
CA TYR A 39 4.50 18.11 -16.77
C TYR A 39 5.50 17.79 -15.62
N THR A 40 5.03 17.61 -14.37
CA THR A 40 5.85 17.31 -13.19
C THR A 40 5.99 15.80 -12.94
N ASP A 41 4.99 15.18 -12.33
CA ASP A 41 4.93 13.74 -11.99
C ASP A 41 3.46 13.35 -11.77
N LEU A 42 3.22 12.08 -11.45
CA LEU A 42 1.95 11.60 -10.92
C LEU A 42 1.60 12.29 -9.61
N VAL A 43 0.30 12.48 -9.37
CA VAL A 43 -0.18 13.12 -8.14
C VAL A 43 0.20 12.30 -6.90
N SER A 44 0.73 12.99 -5.90
CA SER A 44 0.80 12.56 -4.51
C SER A 44 -0.38 13.15 -3.73
N VAL A 45 -0.94 12.36 -2.81
CA VAL A 45 -2.08 12.80 -1.99
C VAL A 45 -1.59 12.94 -0.56
N ARG A 46 -1.59 14.17 -0.05
CA ARG A 46 -0.96 14.49 1.25
C ARG A 46 -1.95 14.58 2.40
N ASN A 47 -3.23 14.80 2.10
CA ASN A 47 -4.27 14.97 3.10
C ASN A 47 -5.68 14.70 2.52
N LEU A 48 -6.69 14.69 3.40
CA LEU A 48 -8.08 14.45 3.04
C LEU A 48 -8.68 15.54 2.13
N SER A 49 -8.25 16.79 2.28
CA SER A 49 -8.75 17.89 1.43
C SER A 49 -8.33 17.68 -0.02
N GLU A 50 -7.04 17.41 -0.26
CA GLU A 50 -6.52 17.04 -1.57
C GLU A 50 -7.20 15.78 -2.12
N ASN A 51 -7.38 14.76 -1.29
CA ASN A 51 -8.09 13.55 -1.69
C ASN A 51 -9.51 13.86 -2.19
N ASN A 52 -10.26 14.72 -1.49
CA ASN A 52 -11.62 15.06 -1.86
C ASN A 52 -11.66 15.93 -3.13
N GLN A 53 -10.73 16.87 -3.27
CA GLN A 53 -10.59 17.70 -4.47
C GLN A 53 -10.21 16.86 -5.70
N ILE A 54 -9.29 15.92 -5.54
CA ILE A 54 -8.89 15.00 -6.61
C ILE A 54 -10.06 14.07 -6.94
N SER A 55 -10.76 13.55 -5.93
CA SER A 55 -11.91 12.65 -6.11
C SER A 55 -13.08 13.31 -6.84
N SER A 56 -13.34 14.60 -6.65
CA SER A 56 -14.43 15.29 -7.36
C SER A 56 -14.14 15.48 -8.86
N LEU A 57 -12.87 15.42 -9.26
CA LEU A 57 -12.44 15.47 -10.66
C LEU A 57 -12.52 14.09 -11.34
N LEU A 58 -12.77 13.02 -10.57
CA LEU A 58 -12.78 11.64 -11.08
C LEU A 58 -14.12 11.19 -11.60
N SER A 59 -14.06 10.46 -12.71
CA SER A 59 -15.20 9.72 -13.27
C SER A 59 -14.96 8.20 -13.31
N GLY A 60 -13.85 7.71 -12.73
CA GLY A 60 -13.52 6.29 -12.70
C GLY A 60 -12.12 5.98 -12.14
N ASN A 61 -11.74 4.70 -12.23
CA ASN A 61 -10.45 4.19 -11.73
C ASN A 61 -9.27 4.84 -12.44
N THR A 62 -8.46 5.59 -11.68
CA THR A 62 -7.37 6.43 -12.21
C THR A 62 -6.07 6.15 -11.48
N TRP A 63 -4.94 6.18 -12.21
CA TRP A 63 -3.61 6.03 -11.63
C TRP A 63 -3.18 7.29 -10.84
N ILE A 64 -2.55 7.06 -9.69
CA ILE A 64 -1.88 8.05 -8.83
C ILE A 64 -0.40 7.67 -8.64
N GLY A 65 0.39 8.53 -8.02
CA GLY A 65 1.84 8.33 -7.84
C GLY A 65 2.24 7.23 -6.88
N LEU A 66 1.29 6.63 -6.15
CA LEU A 66 1.58 5.58 -5.18
C LEU A 66 1.79 4.25 -5.89
N HIS A 67 2.95 3.63 -5.66
CA HIS A 67 3.31 2.38 -6.33
C HIS A 67 4.02 1.41 -5.39
N ARG A 68 3.74 0.11 -5.54
CA ARG A 68 4.24 -0.95 -4.66
C ARG A 68 5.77 -0.98 -4.60
N LYS A 69 6.47 -0.73 -5.71
CA LYS A 69 7.93 -0.79 -5.76
C LYS A 69 8.63 0.41 -5.11
N THR A 70 7.95 1.54 -5.00
CA THR A 70 8.53 2.78 -4.45
C THR A 70 8.04 3.07 -3.03
N TRP A 71 7.11 2.28 -2.51
CA TRP A 71 6.64 2.37 -1.13
C TRP A 71 7.81 2.32 -0.13
N PRO A 72 7.86 3.22 0.88
CA PRO A 72 6.81 4.12 1.36
C PRO A 72 6.81 5.52 0.71
N TYR A 73 7.42 5.69 -0.46
CA TYR A 73 7.47 6.97 -1.18
C TYR A 73 6.55 6.97 -2.41
N TRP A 74 6.02 8.16 -2.71
CA TRP A 74 5.35 8.44 -3.97
C TRP A 74 6.36 8.53 -5.11
N SER A 75 5.89 8.50 -6.36
CA SER A 75 6.76 8.60 -7.54
C SER A 75 7.55 9.93 -7.60
N ASP A 76 6.97 11.01 -7.06
CA ASP A 76 7.61 12.33 -6.91
C ASP A 76 8.66 12.38 -5.78
N LYS A 77 8.94 11.25 -5.12
CA LYS A 77 9.84 11.09 -3.97
C LYS A 77 9.33 11.71 -2.66
N SER A 78 8.09 12.22 -2.62
CA SER A 78 7.48 12.66 -1.37
C SER A 78 7.19 11.47 -0.45
N PRO A 79 7.28 11.65 0.88
CA PRO A 79 6.93 10.59 1.81
C PRO A 79 5.43 10.33 1.78
N ASN A 80 5.03 9.05 1.87
CA ASN A 80 3.63 8.71 2.01
C ASN A 80 3.17 8.85 3.46
N ILE A 81 2.55 9.99 3.77
CA ILE A 81 2.00 10.32 5.10
C ILE A 81 0.48 10.18 5.18
N PHE A 82 -0.21 9.92 4.06
CA PHE A 82 -1.66 9.86 3.99
C PHE A 82 -2.11 8.77 3.02
N THR A 83 -2.98 7.89 3.51
CA THR A 83 -3.66 6.91 2.66
C THR A 83 -5.13 6.81 3.01
N LYS A 84 -5.99 6.75 1.99
CA LYS A 84 -7.43 6.51 2.12
C LYS A 84 -7.80 5.28 1.29
N TRP A 85 -7.37 4.11 1.77
CA TRP A 85 -7.67 2.87 1.07
C TRP A 85 -9.16 2.55 1.14
N ALA A 86 -9.71 1.98 0.07
CA ALA A 86 -11.03 1.37 0.13
C ALA A 86 -11.00 0.19 1.12
N THR A 87 -12.11 -0.08 1.80
CA THR A 87 -12.22 -1.21 2.73
C THR A 87 -11.72 -2.50 2.08
N GLY A 88 -10.78 -3.19 2.75
CA GLY A 88 -10.15 -4.41 2.22
C GLY A 88 -8.92 -4.18 1.33
N HIS A 89 -8.46 -2.94 1.19
CA HIS A 89 -7.20 -2.59 0.52
C HIS A 89 -6.22 -1.91 1.49
N PRO A 90 -4.90 -1.98 1.23
CA PRO A 90 -4.26 -2.75 0.17
C PRO A 90 -4.43 -4.25 0.39
N HIS A 91 -4.58 -5.02 -0.70
CA HIS A 91 -4.83 -6.47 -0.65
C HIS A 91 -3.92 -7.16 0.37
N GLU A 92 -4.54 -8.02 1.20
CA GLU A 92 -3.97 -8.86 2.25
C GLU A 92 -2.49 -9.20 2.00
N ALA A 93 -1.61 -8.65 2.84
CA ALA A 93 -0.20 -9.02 2.86
C ALA A 93 -0.03 -10.31 3.67
N ARG A 94 0.49 -11.37 3.05
CA ARG A 94 0.80 -12.63 3.73
C ARG A 94 2.28 -12.64 4.14
N PHE A 95 2.51 -12.74 5.44
CA PHE A 95 3.84 -12.95 6.01
C PHE A 95 4.01 -14.42 6.36
N LYS A 96 5.02 -15.08 5.80
CA LYS A 96 5.44 -16.41 6.27
C LYS A 96 6.46 -16.21 7.37
N LEU A 97 6.12 -16.61 8.58
CA LEU A 97 6.99 -16.53 9.74
C LEU A 97 7.51 -17.92 10.09
N LYS A 98 8.80 -18.03 10.35
CA LYS A 98 9.43 -19.24 10.87
C LYS A 98 9.87 -18.97 12.30
N PHE A 99 9.47 -19.82 13.22
CA PHE A 99 9.82 -19.74 14.62
C PHE A 99 10.60 -20.99 15.02
N GLN A 100 11.65 -20.81 15.80
CA GLN A 100 12.33 -21.91 16.49
C GLN A 100 11.94 -21.78 17.96
N SER A 101 11.02 -22.64 18.40
CA SER A 101 10.53 -22.67 19.77
C SER A 101 10.17 -24.10 20.16
N GLU A 102 10.34 -24.42 21.44
CA GLU A 102 9.88 -25.67 22.04
C GLU A 102 8.42 -25.60 22.50
N ALA A 103 7.86 -24.38 22.59
CA ALA A 103 6.46 -24.16 22.95
C ALA A 103 5.49 -24.61 21.84
N ASP A 104 4.27 -24.98 22.23
CA ASP A 104 3.21 -25.27 21.25
C ASP A 104 2.67 -23.98 20.64
N LEU A 105 3.04 -23.73 19.39
CA LEU A 105 2.62 -22.54 18.64
C LEU A 105 1.14 -22.61 18.19
N ASN A 106 0.47 -23.75 18.31
CA ASN A 106 -0.96 -23.87 18.03
C ASN A 106 -1.86 -23.61 19.25
N ASP A 107 -1.27 -23.36 20.43
CA ASP A 107 -2.02 -22.91 21.61
C ASP A 107 -2.64 -21.51 21.34
N PRO A 108 -3.96 -21.32 21.57
CA PRO A 108 -4.63 -20.05 21.33
C PRO A 108 -4.02 -18.84 22.06
N ALA A 109 -3.53 -19.03 23.30
CA ALA A 109 -2.91 -17.96 24.07
C ALA A 109 -1.55 -17.58 23.48
N VAL A 110 -0.75 -18.57 23.04
CA VAL A 110 0.52 -18.33 22.35
C VAL A 110 0.30 -17.63 21.02
N GLN A 111 -0.68 -18.09 20.23
CA GLN A 111 -1.06 -17.45 18.96
C GLN A 111 -1.47 -16.00 19.14
N GLN A 112 -2.28 -15.72 20.16
CA GLN A 112 -2.71 -14.37 20.49
C GLN A 112 -1.53 -13.49 20.89
N GLN A 113 -0.63 -13.99 21.74
CA GLN A 113 0.56 -13.26 22.17
C GLN A 113 1.50 -12.92 20.99
N ILE A 114 1.64 -13.84 20.02
CA ILE A 114 2.43 -13.58 18.82
C ILE A 114 1.79 -12.49 17.95
N LEU A 115 0.46 -12.51 17.79
CA LEU A 115 -0.25 -11.45 17.04
C LEU A 115 -0.09 -10.09 17.68
N GLU A 116 -0.19 -10.01 19.01
CA GLU A 116 -0.02 -8.76 19.76
C GLU A 116 1.41 -8.21 19.61
N GLN A 117 2.42 -9.07 19.72
CA GLN A 117 3.81 -8.66 19.51
C GLN A 117 4.07 -8.18 18.08
N LEU A 118 3.50 -8.85 17.08
CA LEU A 118 3.59 -8.43 15.67
C LEU A 118 2.88 -7.10 15.45
N HIS A 119 1.71 -6.90 16.05
CA HIS A 119 0.95 -5.67 15.96
C HIS A 119 1.76 -4.49 16.50
N ALA A 120 2.22 -4.58 17.76
CA ALA A 120 3.02 -3.55 18.39
C ALA A 120 4.32 -3.24 17.60
N LYS A 121 4.95 -4.28 17.03
CA LYS A 121 6.15 -4.12 16.21
C LYS A 121 5.85 -3.38 14.91
N LEU A 122 4.75 -3.68 14.22
CA LEU A 122 4.36 -2.99 12.98
C LEU A 122 4.00 -1.52 13.24
N GLU A 123 3.25 -1.24 14.30
CA GLU A 123 2.93 0.13 14.73
C GLU A 123 4.19 0.94 15.02
N LYS A 124 5.15 0.35 15.76
CA LYS A 124 6.44 1.00 16.03
C LYS A 124 7.23 1.35 14.76
N HIS A 125 7.02 0.62 13.66
CA HIS A 125 7.67 0.89 12.37
C HIS A 125 6.81 1.76 11.44
N GLY A 126 5.78 2.42 11.97
CA GLY A 126 4.98 3.41 11.23
C GLY A 126 3.88 2.79 10.35
N VAL A 127 3.55 1.51 10.55
CA VAL A 127 2.37 0.89 9.92
C VAL A 127 1.19 1.11 10.86
N SER A 128 0.20 1.89 10.44
CA SER A 128 -1.06 2.09 11.15
C SER A 128 -2.25 1.60 10.31
N ASP A 129 -3.40 1.38 10.94
CA ASP A 129 -4.66 0.95 10.28
C ASP A 129 -4.57 -0.43 9.57
N PHE A 130 -4.14 -1.46 10.31
CA PHE A 130 -4.04 -2.83 9.80
C PHE A 130 -4.71 -3.84 10.74
N LYS A 131 -5.21 -4.94 10.16
CA LYS A 131 -5.77 -6.08 10.91
C LYS A 131 -4.94 -7.33 10.65
N LEU A 132 -4.28 -7.84 11.67
CA LEU A 132 -3.60 -9.14 11.62
C LEU A 132 -4.58 -10.27 11.85
N ARG A 133 -4.36 -11.38 11.15
CA ARG A 133 -5.14 -12.62 11.29
C ARG A 133 -4.29 -13.79 10.84
N TRP A 134 -4.44 -14.91 11.54
CA TRP A 134 -3.81 -16.16 11.14
C TRP A 134 -4.49 -16.74 9.90
N THR A 135 -3.70 -17.40 9.06
CA THR A 135 -4.22 -18.26 7.99
C THR A 135 -4.18 -19.70 8.50
N GLN A 136 -5.33 -20.35 8.57
CA GLN A 136 -5.42 -21.75 8.96
C GLN A 136 -5.42 -22.63 7.71
N THR A 137 -4.69 -23.74 7.74
CA THR A 137 -4.75 -24.81 6.75
C THR A 137 -4.92 -26.12 7.51
N ASP A 138 -5.96 -26.88 7.17
CA ASP A 138 -6.32 -28.13 7.87
C ASP A 138 -6.55 -27.94 9.38
N GLY A 139 -7.10 -26.79 9.78
CA GLY A 139 -7.37 -26.43 11.18
C GLY A 139 -6.16 -26.00 11.99
N LEU A 140 -4.95 -26.01 11.41
CA LEU A 140 -3.71 -25.59 12.06
C LEU A 140 -3.15 -24.30 11.44
N THR A 141 -2.57 -23.45 12.29
CA THR A 141 -1.87 -22.22 11.88
C THR A 141 -0.38 -22.48 11.67
N PHE A 142 0.21 -23.29 12.55
CA PHE A 142 1.64 -23.61 12.52
C PHE A 142 1.85 -25.07 12.20
N HIS A 143 2.59 -25.33 11.13
CA HIS A 143 2.99 -26.65 10.70
C HIS A 143 4.46 -26.88 11.05
N LYS A 144 4.77 -28.00 11.71
CA LYS A 144 6.15 -28.39 11.99
C LYS A 144 6.81 -28.76 10.66
N GLU A 145 7.84 -28.03 10.25
CA GLU A 145 8.70 -28.47 9.14
C GLU A 145 9.52 -29.68 9.63
N THR A 146 9.12 -30.87 9.21
CA THR A 146 9.97 -32.06 9.34
C THR A 146 11.09 -31.93 8.31
N LYS A 147 12.35 -31.86 8.77
CA LYS A 147 13.50 -32.01 7.88
C LYS A 147 13.49 -33.45 7.37
N THR A 148 13.06 -33.66 6.13
CA THR A 148 13.39 -34.89 5.40
C THR A 148 14.90 -34.93 5.29
N LYS A 149 15.54 -35.90 5.97
CA LYS A 149 16.95 -36.19 5.77
C LYS A 149 17.07 -36.80 4.36
N GLU A 150 17.63 -36.06 3.43
CA GLU A 150 18.28 -36.65 2.25
C GLU A 150 19.65 -37.21 2.66
#